data_AF-A0A432V8W7-F1
#
_entry.id   AF-A0A432V8W7-F1
#
_cell.length_a   1.000
_cell.length_b   1.000
_cell.length_c   1.000
_cell.angle_alpha   90.00
_cell.angle_beta   90.00
_cell.angle_gamma   90.00
#
_symmetry.space_group_name_H-M   'P 1'
#
loop_
_entity.id
_entity.type
_entity.pdbx_description
1 polymer ?
#
loop_
_entity_poly.entity_id
_entity_poly.type
_entity_poly.pdbx_seq_one_letter_code
_entity_poly.pdbx_strand_id
1 'polypeptide(L)'
;MTISEPGEISPLRSIGIIYGYAYEGHCYRLPKPRIMVLPVEPCELVMGDCGYDPELGYAVWRIDKLERVVALDVRTDSLKTLLLDENMPGNRSPLAYAQAMNLAPHRNRE
;
A
#
# COMPACT_ATOMS: atom_id res chain seq x y z
N MET A 1 13.00 9.34 -22.50
CA MET A 1 12.44 10.17 -21.40
C MET A 1 11.06 10.61 -21.88
N THR A 2 10.05 9.80 -21.60
CA THR A 2 8.68 10.04 -22.08
C THR A 2 7.93 10.69 -20.93
N ILE A 3 7.48 11.92 -21.14
CA ILE A 3 6.68 12.69 -20.20
C ILE A 3 5.24 12.18 -20.39
N SER A 4 4.70 11.48 -19.39
CA SER A 4 3.33 10.96 -19.40
C SER A 4 2.33 12.09 -19.06
N GLU A 5 1.31 12.24 -19.91
CA GLU A 5 0.23 13.21 -19.77
C GLU A 5 -0.68 12.90 -18.55
N PRO A 6 -1.32 13.92 -17.94
CA PRO A 6 -2.15 13.75 -16.76
C PRO A 6 -3.50 13.13 -17.13
N GLY A 7 -3.54 11.81 -17.29
CA GLY A 7 -4.76 11.07 -17.63
C GLY A 7 -4.51 9.64 -18.10
N GLU A 8 -3.26 9.28 -18.41
CA GLU A 8 -2.92 7.94 -18.86
C GLU A 8 -2.84 6.99 -17.66
N ILE A 9 -3.74 6.00 -17.62
CA ILE A 9 -3.64 4.90 -16.67
C ILE A 9 -2.44 4.08 -17.12
N SER A 10 -1.29 4.26 -16.46
CA SER A 10 -0.13 3.40 -16.66
C SER A 10 -0.58 1.95 -16.53
N PRO A 11 -0.50 1.13 -17.59
CA PRO A 11 -0.97 -0.23 -17.54
C PRO A 11 -0.20 -0.97 -16.44
N LEU A 12 -0.91 -1.74 -15.62
CA LEU A 12 -0.29 -2.60 -14.62
C LEU A 12 0.63 -3.60 -15.34
N ARG A 13 1.92 -3.61 -15.00
CA ARG A 13 2.93 -4.42 -15.74
C ARG A 13 3.40 -5.62 -14.97
N SER A 14 3.45 -5.54 -13.64
CA SER A 14 4.01 -6.61 -12.82
C SER A 14 3.29 -6.75 -11.50
N ILE A 15 3.41 -7.93 -10.89
CA ILE A 15 2.92 -8.25 -9.56
C ILE A 15 4.07 -8.87 -8.76
N GLY A 16 4.18 -8.49 -7.49
CA GLY A 16 5.26 -8.96 -6.62
C GLY A 16 4.86 -9.01 -5.16
N ILE A 17 5.62 -9.78 -4.38
CA ILE A 17 5.52 -9.82 -2.92
C ILE A 17 6.62 -8.90 -2.38
N ILE A 18 6.20 -7.85 -1.66
CA ILE A 18 7.08 -6.82 -1.14
C ILE A 18 7.37 -7.09 0.33
N TYR A 19 8.66 -7.29 0.64
CA TYR A 19 9.16 -7.53 2.00
C TYR A 19 9.64 -6.25 2.70
N GLY A 20 10.02 -5.24 1.93
CA GLY A 20 10.58 -3.99 2.43
C GLY A 20 10.62 -2.93 1.35
N TYR A 21 10.98 -1.71 1.75
CA TYR A 21 11.15 -0.57 0.85
C TYR A 21 12.36 0.25 1.27
N ALA A 22 12.95 0.98 0.32
CA ALA A 22 14.00 1.94 0.58
C ALA A 22 13.49 3.35 0.27
N TYR A 23 13.75 4.31 1.16
CA TYR A 23 13.38 5.70 0.98
C TYR A 23 14.43 6.60 1.62
N GLU A 24 14.90 7.62 0.90
CA GLU A 24 15.93 8.57 1.35
C GLU A 24 17.21 7.90 1.91
N GLY A 25 17.62 6.79 1.29
CA GLY A 25 18.83 6.04 1.70
C GLY A 25 18.63 5.12 2.91
N HIS A 26 17.44 5.09 3.49
CA HIS A 26 17.09 4.19 4.58
C HIS A 26 16.27 3.01 4.09
N CYS A 27 16.54 1.83 4.66
CA CYS A 27 15.85 0.60 4.32
C CYS A 27 14.90 0.19 5.45
N TYR A 28 13.66 -0.06 5.08
CA TYR A 28 12.59 -0.38 6.00
C TYR A 28 12.06 -1.77 5.66
N ARG A 29 11.95 -2.63 6.69
CA ARG A 29 11.33 -3.94 6.56
C ARG A 29 9.86 -3.84 6.93
N LEU A 30 8.99 -4.40 6.09
CA LEU A 30 7.57 -4.47 6.38
C LEU A 30 7.31 -5.54 7.44
N PRO A 31 6.44 -5.29 8.43
CA PRO A 31 6.11 -6.30 9.45
C PRO A 31 5.35 -7.49 8.87
N LYS A 32 4.60 -7.26 7.78
CA LYS A 32 3.93 -8.30 6.99
C LYS A 32 4.21 -8.04 5.51
N PRO A 33 4.62 -9.07 4.74
CA PRO A 33 4.78 -8.94 3.30
C PRO A 33 3.45 -8.52 2.67
N ARG A 34 3.51 -7.66 1.66
CA ARG A 34 2.32 -7.19 0.91
C ARG A 34 2.41 -7.62 -0.54
N ILE A 35 1.30 -8.10 -1.10
CA ILE A 35 1.21 -8.36 -2.53
C ILE A 35 0.86 -7.02 -3.20
N MET A 36 1.67 -6.59 -4.16
CA MET A 36 1.47 -5.32 -4.86
C MET A 36 1.52 -5.52 -6.37
N VAL A 37 0.61 -4.85 -7.06
CA VAL A 37 0.60 -4.73 -8.53
C VAL A 37 1.13 -3.35 -8.89
N LEU A 38 2.16 -3.33 -9.74
CA LEU A 38 3.02 -2.19 -9.99
C LEU A 38 3.03 -1.86 -11.49
N PRO A 39 3.04 -0.58 -11.89
CA PRO A 39 3.05 -0.16 -13.29
C PRO A 39 4.44 -0.26 -13.95
N VAL A 40 5.45 -0.75 -13.24
CA VAL A 40 6.86 -0.83 -13.68
C VAL A 40 7.32 -2.28 -13.60
N GLU A 41 8.25 -2.67 -14.46
CA GLU A 41 8.92 -3.97 -14.38
C GLU A 41 9.96 -4.00 -13.26
N PRO A 42 10.23 -5.18 -12.67
CA PRO A 42 11.31 -5.32 -11.70
C PRO A 42 12.66 -5.00 -12.34
N CYS A 43 13.51 -4.33 -11.59
CA CYS A 43 14.91 -4.09 -11.92
C CYS A 43 15.81 -4.94 -11.01
N GLU A 44 17.02 -5.21 -11.49
CA GLU A 44 18.05 -5.86 -10.68
C GLU A 44 18.38 -4.99 -9.46
N LEU A 45 18.54 -5.65 -8.32
CA LEU A 45 18.96 -5.01 -7.09
C LEU A 45 20.41 -4.56 -7.24
N VAL A 46 20.65 -3.26 -7.12
CA VAL A 46 22.00 -2.75 -6.90
C VAL A 46 22.39 -3.10 -5.47
N MET A 47 23.48 -3.85 -5.31
CA MET A 47 24.01 -4.25 -4.00
C MET A 47 24.12 -3.04 -3.06
N GLY A 48 23.57 -3.18 -1.86
CA GLY A 48 23.65 -2.18 -0.80
C GLY A 48 23.50 -2.81 0.58
N ASP A 49 23.66 -2.01 1.63
CA ASP A 49 23.69 -2.46 3.04
C ASP A 49 22.32 -2.87 3.62
N CYS A 50 21.36 -3.16 2.75
CA CYS A 50 19.96 -3.41 3.10
C CYS A 50 19.66 -4.88 3.40
N GLY A 51 20.64 -5.78 3.20
CA GLY A 51 20.51 -7.21 3.48
C GLY A 51 19.63 -7.98 2.51
N TYR A 52 19.33 -7.39 1.35
CA TYR A 52 18.72 -8.07 0.20
C TYR A 52 19.81 -8.36 -0.82
N ASP A 53 19.81 -9.56 -1.40
CA ASP A 53 20.85 -10.03 -2.32
C ASP A 53 20.20 -10.52 -3.63
N PRO A 54 20.64 -10.04 -4.82
CA PRO A 54 20.17 -10.56 -6.10
C PRO A 54 20.44 -12.05 -6.29
N GLU A 55 21.49 -12.63 -5.67
CA GLU A 55 21.77 -14.08 -5.75
C GLU A 55 20.68 -14.92 -5.06
N LEU A 56 19.97 -14.35 -4.09
CA LEU A 56 18.81 -14.97 -3.44
C LEU A 56 17.51 -14.81 -4.25
N GLY A 57 17.57 -14.17 -5.43
CA GLY A 57 16.44 -13.95 -6.32
C GLY A 57 15.57 -12.74 -5.94
N TYR A 58 16.07 -11.82 -5.11
CA TYR A 58 15.37 -10.58 -4.82
C TYR A 58 15.45 -9.60 -6.00
N ALA A 59 14.32 -8.98 -6.32
CA ALA A 59 14.23 -7.91 -7.29
C ALA A 59 13.62 -6.66 -6.63
N VAL A 60 13.85 -5.50 -7.25
CA VAL A 60 13.33 -4.22 -6.77
C VAL A 60 12.58 -3.47 -7.84
N TRP A 61 11.57 -2.74 -7.39
CA TRP A 61 10.85 -1.80 -8.23
C TRP A 61 11.27 -0.39 -7.84
N ARG A 62 11.71 0.39 -8.82
CA ARG A 62 11.98 1.82 -8.65
C ARG A 62 10.81 2.60 -9.21
N ILE A 63 10.06 3.25 -8.31
CA ILE A 63 8.81 3.94 -8.64
C ILE A 63 8.81 5.29 -7.90
N ASP A 64 8.21 6.31 -8.53
CA ASP A 64 8.02 7.61 -7.88
C ASP A 64 6.88 7.56 -6.85
N LYS A 65 6.96 8.40 -5.81
CA LYS A 65 6.02 8.43 -4.69
C LYS A 65 4.58 8.78 -5.09
N LEU A 66 4.39 9.41 -6.25
CA LEU A 66 3.08 9.85 -6.76
C LEU A 66 2.43 8.84 -7.71
N GLU A 67 3.11 7.74 -8.04
CA GLU A 67 2.59 6.72 -8.94
C GLU A 67 1.48 5.89 -8.30
N ARG A 68 0.55 5.44 -9.14
CA ARG A 68 -0.57 4.60 -8.69
C ARG A 68 -0.14 3.14 -8.61
N VAL A 69 -0.36 2.54 -7.44
CA VAL A 69 -0.10 1.12 -7.17
C VAL A 69 -1.34 0.47 -6.54
N VAL A 70 -1.51 -0.83 -6.77
CA VAL A 70 -2.62 -1.60 -6.17
C VAL A 70 -2.03 -2.56 -5.15
N ALA A 71 -2.44 -2.43 -3.88
CA ALA A 71 -2.11 -3.41 -2.84
C ALA A 71 -3.23 -4.44 -2.73
N LEU A 72 -2.89 -5.73 -2.79
CA LEU A 72 -3.81 -6.84 -2.60
C LEU A 72 -3.67 -7.37 -1.17
N ASP A 73 -4.78 -7.39 -0.44
CA ASP A 73 -4.88 -8.03 0.87
C ASP A 73 -5.72 -9.31 0.70
N VAL A 74 -5.11 -10.47 0.96
CA VAL A 74 -5.78 -11.77 0.86
C VAL A 74 -5.92 -12.32 2.27
N ARG A 75 -7.17 -12.48 2.72
CA ARG A 75 -7.52 -13.02 4.03
C ARG A 75 -8.30 -14.31 3.86
N THR A 76 -7.94 -15.32 4.64
CA THR A 76 -8.69 -16.58 4.73
C THR A 76 -9.27 -16.68 6.13
N ASP A 77 -10.59 -16.58 6.23
CA ASP A 77 -11.34 -16.75 7.48
C ASP A 77 -12.77 -17.22 7.11
N SER A 78 -13.60 -17.51 8.11
CA SER A 78 -15.00 -17.88 7.93
C SER A 78 -15.80 -16.75 7.27
N LEU A 79 -16.83 -17.08 6.49
CA LEU A 79 -17.69 -16.10 5.82
C LEU A 79 -18.35 -15.13 6.82
N LYS A 80 -18.64 -15.64 8.03
CA LYS A 80 -19.11 -14.81 9.14
C LYS A 80 -18.10 -13.73 9.49
N THR A 81 -16.83 -14.09 9.69
CA THR A 81 -15.79 -13.15 10.09
C THR A 81 -15.40 -12.21 8.95
N LEU A 82 -15.24 -12.71 7.72
CA LEU A 82 -14.81 -11.91 6.56
C LEU A 82 -15.87 -10.91 6.08
N LEU A 83 -17.16 -11.25 6.18
CA LEU A 83 -18.24 -10.41 5.62
C LEU A 83 -19.23 -9.91 6.66
N LEU A 84 -19.75 -10.80 7.51
CA LEU A 84 -20.80 -10.41 8.44
C LEU A 84 -20.23 -9.53 9.56
N ASP A 85 -19.23 -9.99 10.30
CA ASP A 85 -18.70 -9.28 11.48
C ASP A 85 -17.99 -7.96 11.10
N GLU A 86 -17.33 -7.88 9.93
CA GLU A 86 -16.71 -6.64 9.43
C GLU A 86 -17.76 -5.57 9.00
N ASN A 87 -18.94 -6.00 8.52
CA ASN A 87 -19.99 -5.11 8.04
C ASN A 87 -21.18 -4.96 9.00
N MET A 88 -21.25 -5.74 10.07
CA MET A 88 -22.31 -5.64 11.07
C MET A 88 -22.12 -4.36 11.89
N PRO A 89 -23.16 -3.52 12.03
CA PRO A 89 -23.09 -2.25 12.77
C PRO A 89 -22.92 -2.40 14.30
N GLY A 90 -22.55 -3.59 14.81
CA GLY A 90 -22.45 -3.89 16.24
C GLY A 90 -21.04 -3.91 16.85
N ASN A 91 -19.97 -3.89 16.06
CA ASN A 91 -18.58 -4.02 16.58
C ASN A 91 -17.73 -2.74 16.44
N ARG A 92 -18.28 -1.67 15.87
CA ARG A 92 -17.64 -0.34 15.95
C ARG A 92 -18.05 0.27 17.28
N SER A 93 -17.12 0.42 18.21
CA SER A 93 -17.42 1.06 19.49
C SER A 93 -18.07 2.44 19.23
N PRO A 94 -19.09 2.84 20.00
CA PRO A 94 -19.78 4.13 19.82
C PRO A 94 -18.85 5.36 19.81
N LEU A 95 -17.63 5.20 20.34
CA LEU A 95 -16.58 6.23 20.37
C LEU A 95 -16.09 6.64 18.97
N ALA A 96 -16.19 5.78 17.96
CA ALA A 96 -15.78 6.13 16.59
C ALA A 96 -16.72 7.18 15.96
N TYR A 97 -18.01 7.18 16.31
CA TYR A 97 -18.94 8.22 15.88
C TYR A 97 -18.85 9.48 16.75
N ALA A 98 -18.51 9.33 18.04
CA ALA A 98 -18.33 10.47 18.94
C ALA A 98 -17.16 11.38 18.50
N GLN A 99 -16.08 10.82 17.94
CA GLN A 99 -14.97 11.62 17.42
C GLN A 99 -15.27 12.27 16.07
N ALA A 100 -16.15 11.70 15.25
CA ALA A 100 -16.58 12.31 13.98
C ALA A 100 -17.50 13.53 14.19
N MET A 101 -18.29 13.56 15.26
CA MET A 101 -19.12 14.73 15.60
C MET A 101 -18.33 15.94 16.10
N ASN A 102 -17.15 15.73 16.70
CA ASN A 102 -16.32 16.83 17.22
C ASN A 102 -15.43 17.51 16.17
N LEU A 103 -15.39 17.02 14.92
CA LEU A 103 -14.58 17.57 13.84
C LEU A 103 -15.38 18.28 12.75
N ALA A 104 -16.71 18.37 12.87
CA ALA A 104 -17.49 19.24 12.00
C ALA A 104 -17.25 20.69 12.45
N PRO A 105 -16.57 21.55 11.66
CA PRO A 105 -16.40 22.94 12.02
C PRO A 105 -17.77 23.59 11.96
N HIS A 106 -18.34 23.92 13.12
CA HIS A 106 -19.42 24.90 13.21
C HIS A 106 -18.87 26.20 12.64
N ARG A 107 -19.18 26.46 11.37
CA ARG A 107 -18.92 27.73 10.72
C ARG A 107 -19.77 28.78 11.44
N ASN A 108 -19.19 29.46 12.42
CA ASN A 108 -19.76 30.66 13.02
C ASN A 108 -20.03 31.65 11.87
N ARG A 109 -21.32 31.90 11.65
CA ARG A 109 -21.80 33.00 10.84
C ARG A 109 -22.18 34.10 11.82
N GLU A 110 -21.23 34.98 12.10
CA GLU A 110 -21.50 36.36 12.50
C GLU A 110 -21.23 37.26 11.29
#